data_AF-A0A7J2MIH5-F1
#
_entry.id   AF-A0A7J2MIH5-F1
#
_cell.length_a   1.000
_cell.length_b   1.000
_cell.length_c   1.000
_cell.angle_alpha   90.00
_cell.angle_beta   90.00
_cell.angle_gamma   90.00
#
_symmetry.space_group_name_H-M   'P 1'
#
loop_
_entity.id
_entity.type
_entity.pdbx_description
1 polymer ?
#
loop_
_entity_poly.entity_id
_entity_poly.type
_entity_poly.pdbx_seq_one_letter_code
_entity_poly.pdbx_strand_id
1 'polypeptide(L)' 'LIHDRARKLDFEKLIEEAVNGKLSAKVYRSIKAIYPMRRVEILKTEITGTPIGK' A
#
# COMPACT_ATOMS: atom_id res chain seq x y z
N LEU A 1 8.09 -2.68 4.36
CA LEU A 1 7.06 -3.23 3.44
C LEU A 1 6.38 -2.15 2.59
N ILE A 2 5.61 -1.22 3.17
CA ILE A 2 4.88 -0.20 2.38
C ILE A 2 5.85 0.79 1.72
N HIS A 3 6.82 1.33 2.46
CA HIS A 3 7.84 2.25 1.90
C HIS A 3 8.70 1.59 0.80
N ASP A 4 9.10 0.33 0.99
CA ASP A 4 9.88 -0.41 -0.02
C ASP A 4 9.07 -0.64 -1.29
N ARG A 5 7.76 -0.84 -1.15
CA ARG A 5 6.85 -1.05 -2.28
C ARG A 5 6.60 0.26 -3.01
N ALA A 6 6.39 1.36 -2.29
CA ALA A 6 6.25 2.69 -2.86
C ALA A 6 7.49 3.15 -3.62
N ARG A 7 8.70 2.77 -3.16
CA ARG A 7 9.95 3.09 -3.87
C ARG A 7 10.15 2.29 -5.17
N LYS A 8 9.50 1.12 -5.30
CA LYS A 8 9.66 0.21 -6.45
C LYS A 8 8.56 0.34 -7.50
N LEU A 9 7.44 0.98 -7.18
CA LEU A 9 6.27 1.09 -8.05
C LEU A 9 6.07 2.53 -8.50
N ASP A 10 5.60 2.67 -9.73
CA ASP A 10 5.07 3.94 -10.24
C ASP A 10 3.77 4.31 -9.51
N PHE A 11 3.44 5.60 -9.52
CA PHE A 11 2.24 6.12 -8.85
C PHE A 11 0.96 5.37 -9.25
N GLU A 12 0.73 5.17 -10.55
CA GLU A 12 -0.46 4.48 -11.06
C GLU A 12 -0.56 3.04 -10.54
N LYS A 13 0.55 2.30 -10.57
CA LYS A 13 0.60 0.91 -10.08
C LYS A 13 0.41 0.83 -8.57
N LEU A 14 0.91 1.82 -7.83
CA LEU A 14 0.73 1.89 -6.38
C LEU A 14 -0.73 2.13 -6.02
N ILE A 15 -1.40 3.05 -6.71
CA ILE A 15 -2.83 3.30 -6.53
C ILE A 15 -3.65 2.08 -6.91
N GLU A 16 -3.33 1.42 -8.04
CA GLU A 16 -4.01 0.19 -8.45
C GLU A 16 -3.86 -0.93 -7.39
N GLU A 17 -2.64 -1.14 -6.84
CA GLU A 17 -2.42 -2.12 -5.77
C GLU A 17 -3.14 -1.77 -4.46
N ALA A 18 -3.29 -0.48 -4.16
CA ALA A 18 -4.00 0.01 -2.98
C ALA A 18 -5.51 -0.19 -3.12
N VAL A 19 -6.10 0.21 -4.25
CA VAL A 19 -7.54 0.10 -4.53
C VAL A 19 -7.96 -1.37 -4.66
N ASN A 20 -7.17 -2.20 -5.35
CA ASN A 20 -7.45 -3.63 -5.50
C ASN A 20 -7.18 -4.45 -4.21
N GLY A 21 -6.69 -3.84 -3.13
CA GLY A 21 -6.42 -4.53 -1.87
C GLY A 21 -5.23 -5.49 -1.90
N LYS A 22 -4.43 -5.50 -2.99
CA LYS A 22 -3.19 -6.30 -3.10
C LYS A 22 -2.19 -5.90 -2.01
N LEU A 23 -2.11 -4.61 -1.70
CA LEU A 23 -1.25 -4.10 -0.64
C LEU A 23 -1.73 -4.59 0.75
N SER A 24 -3.04 -4.54 1.00
CA SER A 24 -3.68 -5.05 2.22
C SER A 24 -3.43 -6.55 2.43
N ALA A 25 -3.51 -7.36 1.36
CA ALA A 25 -3.26 -8.80 1.42
C ALA A 25 -1.79 -9.13 1.77
N LYS A 26 -0.83 -8.33 1.27
CA LYS A 26 0.59 -8.49 1.64
C LYS A 26 0.84 -8.15 3.10
N VAL A 27 0.21 -7.09 3.60
CA VAL A 27 0.28 -6.74 5.02
C VAL A 27 -0.29 -7.90 5.84
N TYR A 28 -1.50 -8.38 5.54
CA TYR A 28 -2.13 -9.53 6.19
C TYR A 28 -1.19 -10.75 6.31
N ARG A 29 -0.51 -11.13 5.22
CA ARG A 29 0.43 -12.26 5.25
C ARG A 29 1.61 -12.05 6.20
N SER A 30 2.11 -10.82 6.28
CA SER A 30 3.27 -10.48 7.11
C SER A 30 2.92 -10.50 8.60
N ILE A 31 1.75 -9.99 8.99
CA ILE A 31 1.28 -9.97 10.38
C ILE A 31 0.74 -11.32 10.84
N LYS A 32 0.25 -12.20 9.96
CA LYS A 32 -0.24 -13.54 10.32
C LYS A 32 0.81 -14.36 11.08
N ALA A 33 2.09 -14.12 10.85
CA ALA A 33 3.19 -14.78 11.57
C ALA A 33 3.28 -14.36 13.06
N ILE A 34 2.79 -13.16 13.39
CA ILE A 34 2.84 -12.60 14.75
C ILE A 34 1.47 -12.75 15.43
N TYR A 35 0.39 -12.38 14.75
CA TYR A 35 -0.97 -12.44 15.28
C TYR A 35 -2.04 -12.53 14.18
N PRO A 36 -3.08 -13.38 14.33
CA PRO A 36 -4.14 -13.50 13.34
C PRO A 36 -5.10 -12.30 13.39
N MET A 37 -4.85 -11.29 12.56
CA MET A 37 -5.81 -10.20 12.32
C MET A 37 -6.93 -10.63 11.36
N ARG A 38 -8.16 -10.17 11.59
CA ARG A 38 -9.34 -10.58 10.79
C ARG A 38 -9.49 -9.80 9.48
N ARG A 39 -9.28 -8.48 9.52
CA ARG A 39 -9.45 -7.59 8.37
C ARG A 39 -8.42 -6.48 8.43
N VAL A 40 -7.76 -6.25 7.30
CA VAL A 40 -6.70 -5.24 7.15
C VAL A 40 -7.03 -4.46 5.89
N GLU A 41 -7.14 -3.15 6.02
CA GLU A 41 -7.50 -2.28 4.91
C GLU A 41 -6.75 -0.96 4.97
N ILE A 42 -6.64 -0.33 3.80
CA ILE A 42 -6.08 1.02 3.66
C ILE A 42 -7.25 1.97 3.72
N LEU A 43 -7.38 2.69 4.84
CA LEU A 43 -8.52 3.57 5.09
C LEU A 43 -8.37 4.92 4.40
N LYS A 44 -7.17 5.49 4.44
CA LYS A 44 -6.88 6.82 3.91
C LYS A 44 -5.53 6.83 3.20
N THR A 45 -5.49 7.48 2.06
CA THR A 45 -4.27 7.83 1.34
C THR A 45 -4.29 9.32 1.05
N GLU A 46 -3.16 9.99 1.25
CA GLU A 46 -3.01 11.42 1.04
C GLU A 46 -1.87 11.67 0.06
N ILE A 47 -2.05 12.67 -0.81
CA ILE A 47 -1.02 13.13 -1.73
C ILE A 47 -0.38 14.36 -1.10
N THR A 48 0.85 14.22 -0.60
CA THR A 48 1.59 15.28 0.10
C THR A 48 2.37 16.19 -0.84
N GLY A 49 2.53 15.80 -2.10
CA GLY A 49 3.19 16.60 -3.11
C GLY A 49 2.99 15.98 -4.48
N THR A 50 2.62 16.81 -5.45
CA THR A 50 2.69 16.46 -6.86
C THR A 50 4.09 16.80 -7.39
N PRO A 51 4.65 16.01 -8.31
CA PRO A 51 5.85 16.44 -9.00
C PRO A 51 5.57 17.76 -9.73
N ILE A 52 6.44 18.74 -9.55
CA ILE A 52 6.39 20.01 -10.27
C ILE A 52 6.73 19.68 -11.73
N GLY A 53 5.69 19.50 -12.55
CA GLY A 53 5.84 19.33 -13.99
C GLY A 53 6.47 20.60 -14.59
N LYS A 54 7.40 20.40 -15.52
CA LYS A 54 7.85 21.45 -16.44
C LYS A 54 6.71 21.93 -17.31
#